data_AF-A0A5B8VCA6-F1
#
_entry.id   AF-A0A5B8VCA6-F1
#
_cell.length_a   1.000
_cell.length_b   1.000
_cell.length_c   1.000
_cell.angle_alpha   90.00
_cell.angle_beta   90.00
_cell.angle_gamma   90.00
#
_symmetry.space_group_name_H-M   'P 1'
#
loop_
_entity.id
_entity.type
_entity.pdbx_description
1 polymer ?
#
loop_
_entity_poly.entity_id
_entity_poly.type
_entity_poly.pdbx_seq_one_letter_code
_entity_poly.pdbx_strand_id
1 'polypeptide(L)'
;MKTKTFQIQFDYPVTRAIKLHLQSEVELHHSEPYYIIRNITNINGQKNVSVLFDIRIKAIKGKFGKTRWVHIDSEQESALSKIIGDKISAGHEVEFADVFTDE
;
A
#
# COMPACT_ATOMS: atom_id res chain seq x y z
N MET A 1 -9.35 -20.38 -0.57
CA MET A 1 -7.99 -20.05 -1.09
C MET A 1 -7.15 -19.56 0.09
N LYS A 2 -5.87 -19.96 0.19
CA LYS A 2 -4.98 -19.39 1.21
C LYS A 2 -4.67 -17.95 0.81
N THR A 3 -4.98 -16.98 1.66
CA THR A 3 -4.61 -15.59 1.38
C THR A 3 -3.09 -15.46 1.41
N LYS A 4 -2.52 -14.87 0.36
CA LYS A 4 -1.06 -14.68 0.27
C LYS A 4 -0.70 -13.41 1.03
N THR A 5 -0.04 -13.59 2.17
CA THR A 5 0.51 -12.49 2.96
C THR A 5 2.01 -12.36 2.72
N PHE A 6 2.53 -11.13 2.71
CA PHE A 6 3.96 -10.84 2.58
C PHE A 6 4.33 -9.59 3.36
N GLN A 7 5.63 -9.41 3.64
CA GLN A 7 6.13 -8.25 4.36
C GLN A 7 6.69 -7.22 3.38
N ILE A 8 6.48 -5.94 3.67
CA ILE A 8 7.19 -4.85 2.99
C ILE A 8 7.86 -3.94 4.02
N GLN A 9 8.95 -3.32 3.61
CA GLN A 9 9.61 -2.26 4.35
C GLN A 9 9.67 -0.99 3.50
N PHE A 10 9.38 0.15 4.11
CA PHE A 10 9.31 1.43 3.41
C PHE A 10 9.67 2.61 4.30
N ASP A 11 10.18 3.66 3.66
CA ASP A 11 10.50 4.92 4.33
C ASP A 11 9.36 5.91 4.11
N TYR A 12 8.75 6.39 5.20
CA TYR A 12 7.74 7.43 5.13
C TYR A 12 8.33 8.78 5.58
N PRO A 13 8.38 9.80 4.70
CA PRO A 13 8.90 11.11 5.06
C PRO A 13 7.87 11.86 5.92
N VAL A 14 8.22 12.15 7.17
CA VAL A 14 7.40 13.01 8.06
C VAL A 14 7.72 14.48 7.80
N THR A 15 9.00 14.75 7.53
CA THR A 15 9.49 16.07 7.08
C THR A 15 10.55 15.85 6.00
N ARG A 16 11.16 16.94 5.50
CA ARG A 16 12.30 16.83 4.55
C ARG A 16 13.53 16.13 5.15
N ALA A 17 13.71 16.20 6.47
CA ALA A 17 14.89 15.68 7.15
C ALA A 17 14.61 14.37 7.91
N ILE A 18 13.35 14.08 8.24
CA ILE A 18 12.96 12.95 9.10
C ILE A 18 12.15 11.95 8.30
N LYS A 19 12.61 10.70 8.32
CA LYS A 19 11.93 9.53 7.75
C LYS A 19 11.63 8.52 8.84
N LEU A 20 10.46 7.91 8.79
CA LEU A 20 10.14 6.72 9.56
C LEU A 20 10.45 5.49 8.71
N HIS A 21 11.25 4.58 9.25
CA HIS A 21 11.53 3.28 8.65
C HIS A 21 10.46 2.31 9.14
N LEU A 22 9.53 1.95 8.26
CA LEU A 22 8.34 1.19 8.60
C LEU A 22 8.40 -0.21 8.00
N GLN A 23 7.86 -1.17 8.74
CA GLN A 23 7.57 -2.52 8.26
C GLN A 23 6.08 -2.79 8.41
N SER A 24 5.50 -3.52 7.46
CA SER A 24 4.09 -3.91 7.50
C SER A 24 3.85 -5.23 6.79
N GLU A 25 2.74 -5.88 7.15
CA GLU A 25 2.24 -7.06 6.44
C GLU A 25 1.21 -6.61 5.41
N VAL A 26 1.27 -7.20 4.23
CA VAL A 26 0.38 -6.93 3.12
C VAL A 26 -0.39 -8.21 2.80
N GLU A 27 -1.71 -8.07 2.69
CA GLU A 27 -2.64 -9.13 2.31
C GLU A 27 -3.39 -8.71 1.04
N LEU A 28 -3.41 -9.57 0.02
CA LEU A 28 -4.17 -9.33 -1.21
C LEU A 28 -5.57 -9.94 -1.11
N HIS A 29 -6.58 -9.12 -1.37
CA HIS A 29 -7.96 -9.53 -1.46
C HIS A 29 -8.36 -9.68 -2.95
N HIS A 30 -8.82 -10.87 -3.37
CA HIS A 30 -8.91 -11.21 -4.79
C HIS A 30 -10.27 -10.95 -5.47
N SER A 31 -11.39 -10.86 -4.74
CA SER A 31 -12.71 -10.71 -5.40
C SER A 31 -12.92 -9.32 -6.01
N GLU A 32 -12.27 -8.32 -5.41
CA GLU A 32 -12.05 -6.98 -5.95
C GLU A 32 -10.60 -6.66 -5.54
N PRO A 33 -9.64 -6.65 -6.49
CA PRO A 33 -8.22 -6.56 -6.13
C PRO A 33 -7.87 -5.32 -5.29
N TYR A 34 -7.62 -5.54 -4.01
CA TYR A 34 -7.06 -4.54 -3.12
C TYR A 34 -6.11 -5.16 -2.10
N TYR A 35 -5.22 -4.33 -1.58
CA TYR A 35 -4.18 -4.71 -0.63
C TYR A 35 -4.52 -4.12 0.74
N ILE A 36 -4.51 -4.96 1.76
CA ILE A 36 -4.64 -4.56 3.16
C ILE A 36 -3.26 -4.53 3.78
N ILE A 37 -2.88 -3.38 4.32
CA ILE A 37 -1.61 -3.15 4.99
C ILE A 37 -1.86 -3.05 6.48
N ARG A 38 -1.28 -3.97 7.24
CA ARG A 38 -1.47 -4.12 8.68
C ARG A 38 -0.15 -4.14 9.43
N ASN A 39 -0.24 -4.03 10.76
CA ASN A 39 0.89 -4.11 11.68
C ASN A 39 2.04 -3.16 11.27
N ILE A 40 1.69 -1.92 10.93
CA ILE A 40 2.65 -0.92 10.46
C ILE A 40 3.48 -0.47 11.65
N THR A 41 4.72 -0.94 11.74
CA THR A 41 5.60 -0.75 12.90
C THR A 41 6.86 -0.02 12.50
N ASN A 42 7.43 0.75 13.42
CA ASN A 42 8.72 1.40 13.21
C ASN A 42 9.85 0.42 13.53
N ILE A 43 10.68 0.12 12.53
CA ILE A 43 11.79 -0.84 12.63
C ILE A 43 12.83 -0.38 13.68
N ASN A 44 13.00 0.93 13.85
CA ASN A 44 13.97 1.50 14.77
C ASN A 44 13.37 1.85 16.15
N GLY A 45 12.06 1.62 16.33
CA GLY A 45 11.38 1.88 17.60
C GLY A 45 11.57 0.74 18.60
N GLN A 46 11.64 1.06 19.90
CA GLN A 46 11.74 0.05 20.96
C GLN A 46 10.44 -0.75 21.21
N LYS A 47 9.35 -0.44 20.49
CA LYS A 47 8.05 -1.10 20.68
C LYS A 47 7.47 -1.54 19.34
N ASN A 48 7.13 -2.82 19.24
CA ASN A 48 6.35 -3.43 18.14
C ASN A 48 4.87 -3.05 18.21
N VAL A 49 4.57 -1.76 18.41
CA VAL A 49 3.20 -1.26 18.43
C VAL A 49 2.93 -0.65 17.07
N SER A 50 1.78 -1.01 16.47
CA SER A 50 1.36 -0.40 15.21
C SER A 50 1.23 1.10 15.39
N VAL A 51 1.91 1.87 14.55
CA VAL A 51 1.91 3.34 14.60
C VAL A 51 0.80 3.96 13.76
N LEU A 52 0.14 3.15 12.92
CA LEU A 52 -0.96 3.54 12.05
C LEU A 52 -2.07 2.49 12.11
N PHE A 53 -3.28 2.91 11.74
CA PHE A 53 -4.40 2.00 11.47
C PHE A 53 -4.14 1.18 10.20
N ASP A 54 -4.90 0.11 10.03
CA ASP A 54 -4.92 -0.66 8.79
C ASP A 54 -5.22 0.25 7.60
N ILE A 55 -4.42 0.13 6.55
CA ILE A 55 -4.57 0.91 5.32
C ILE A 55 -5.03 -0.04 4.23
N ARG A 56 -5.93 0.42 3.36
CA ARG A 56 -6.41 -0.36 2.23
C ARG A 56 -6.19 0.43 0.96
N ILE A 57 -5.41 -0.12 0.04
CA ILE A 57 -5.13 0.52 -1.24
C ILE A 57 -5.43 -0.42 -2.40
N LYS A 58 -5.78 0.14 -3.55
CA LYS A 58 -5.92 -0.61 -4.81
C LYS A 58 -5.03 -0.01 -5.89
N ALA A 59 -4.51 -0.87 -6.77
CA ALA A 59 -3.84 -0.44 -7.99
C ALA A 59 -4.90 -0.22 -9.07
N ILE A 60 -4.90 0.96 -9.69
CA ILE A 60 -5.75 1.28 -10.83
C ILE A 60 -4.90 1.66 -12.05
N LYS A 61 -5.42 1.39 -13.24
CA LYS A 61 -4.80 1.86 -14.48
C LYS A 61 -5.03 3.36 -14.63
N GLY A 62 -3.95 4.13 -14.57
CA GLY A 62 -3.95 5.57 -14.82
C GLY A 62 -3.78 5.91 -16.30
N LYS A 63 -3.90 7.21 -16.60
CA LYS A 63 -3.67 7.74 -17.95
C LYS A 63 -2.25 7.39 -18.44
N PHE A 64 -2.14 7.07 -19.73
CA PHE A 64 -0.88 6.69 -20.39
C PHE A 64 -0.24 5.40 -19.83
N GLY A 65 -1.05 4.48 -19.29
CA GLY A 65 -0.57 3.18 -18.81
C GLY A 65 0.19 3.23 -17.49
N LYS A 66 0.16 4.35 -16.76
CA LYS A 66 0.79 4.46 -15.44
C LYS A 66 -0.08 3.80 -14.37
N THR A 67 0.51 2.98 -13.52
CA THR A 67 -0.18 2.50 -12.31
C THR A 67 -0.39 3.66 -11.33
N ARG A 68 -1.60 3.79 -10.79
CA ARG A 68 -1.92 4.69 -9.68
C ARG A 68 -2.31 3.86 -8.47
N TRP A 69 -1.87 4.28 -7.30
CA TRP A 69 -2.12 3.59 -6.04
C TRP A 69 -3.00 4.48 -5.16
N VAL A 70 -4.27 4.10 -5.04
CA VAL A 70 -5.29 4.90 -4.37
C VAL A 70 -5.78 4.21 -3.10
N HIS A 71 -6.19 4.97 -2.10
CA HIS A 71 -6.93 4.41 -0.97
C HIS A 71 -8.32 4.00 -1.44
N ILE A 72 -8.84 2.87 -0.95
CA ILE A 72 -10.14 2.36 -1.41
C ILE A 72 -11.32 3.22 -0.97
N ASP A 73 -11.18 3.94 0.14
CA ASP A 73 -12.25 4.70 0.79
C ASP A 73 -12.49 6.07 0.14
N SER A 74 -11.42 6.68 -0.37
CA SER A 74 -11.43 8.01 -0.96
C SER A 74 -11.19 8.01 -2.47
N GLU A 75 -10.68 6.90 -3.02
CA GLU A 75 -10.19 6.78 -4.39
C GLU A 75 -9.12 7.82 -4.77
N GLN A 76 -8.49 8.43 -3.75
CA GLN A 76 -7.43 9.40 -3.92
C GLN A 76 -6.06 8.78 -3.68
N GLU A 77 -5.06 9.31 -4.39
CA GLU A 77 -3.66 9.01 -4.12
C GLU A 77 -3.19 9.86 -2.94
N SER A 78 -2.37 9.27 -2.08
CA SER A 78 -1.58 10.02 -1.11
C SER A 78 -0.11 9.61 -1.24
N ALA A 79 0.79 10.38 -0.59
CA ALA A 79 2.19 10.00 -0.51
C ALA A 79 2.36 8.58 0.06
N LEU A 80 1.52 8.21 1.03
CA LEU A 80 1.58 6.90 1.68
C LEU A 80 1.11 5.77 0.76
N SER A 81 -0.03 5.92 0.08
CA SER A 81 -0.50 4.89 -0.86
C SER A 81 0.48 4.68 -2.00
N LYS A 82 1.09 5.75 -2.50
CA LYS A 82 2.12 5.70 -3.53
C LYS A 82 3.37 4.94 -3.07
N ILE A 83 3.93 5.30 -1.91
CA ILE A 83 5.14 4.65 -1.37
C ILE A 83 4.91 3.15 -1.14
N ILE A 84 3.78 2.80 -0.53
CA ILE A 84 3.41 1.40 -0.28
C ILE A 84 3.25 0.65 -1.61
N GLY A 85 2.49 1.23 -2.54
CA GLY A 85 2.23 0.66 -3.85
C GLY A 85 3.50 0.44 -4.68
N ASP A 86 4.43 1.40 -4.66
CA ASP A 86 5.73 1.28 -5.32
C ASP A 86 6.54 0.12 -4.72
N LYS A 87 6.45 -0.12 -3.41
CA LYS A 87 7.12 -1.27 -2.76
C LYS A 87 6.47 -2.60 -3.10
N ILE A 88 5.14 -2.67 -3.16
CA ILE A 88 4.44 -3.86 -3.62
C ILE A 88 4.87 -4.18 -5.07
N SER A 89 4.84 -3.18 -5.95
CA SER A 89 5.21 -3.32 -7.37
C SER A 89 6.64 -3.79 -7.59
N ALA A 90 7.56 -3.41 -6.69
CA ALA A 90 8.97 -3.79 -6.80
C ALA A 90 9.24 -5.27 -6.46
N GLY A 91 8.40 -5.89 -5.63
CA GLY A 91 8.62 -7.25 -5.12
C GLY A 91 7.59 -8.29 -5.57
N HIS A 92 6.45 -7.85 -6.12
CA HIS A 92 5.29 -8.70 -6.35
C HIS A 92 4.55 -8.30 -7.64
N GLU A 93 3.91 -9.29 -8.26
CA GLU A 93 2.96 -9.06 -9.35
C GLU A 93 1.75 -8.28 -8.81
N VAL A 94 1.35 -7.23 -9.54
CA VAL A 94 0.29 -6.31 -9.14
C VAL A 94 -1.03 -6.74 -9.77
N GLU A 95 -2.02 -7.04 -8.93
CA GLU A 95 -3.40 -7.23 -9.37
C GLU A 95 -4.09 -5.86 -9.39
N PHE A 96 -4.65 -5.51 -10.54
CA PHE A 96 -5.35 -4.24 -10.75
C PHE A 96 -6.82 -4.39 -10.41
N ALA A 97 -7.38 -3.41 -9.71
CA ALA A 97 -8.82 -3.28 -9.60
C ALA A 97 -9.40 -2.87 -10.97
N ASP A 98 -10.56 -3.43 -11.31
CA ASP A 98 -11.30 -3.00 -12.48
C ASP A 98 -11.66 -1.52 -12.34
N VAL A 99 -11.29 -0.73 -13.33
CA VAL A 99 -11.69 0.67 -13.41
C VAL A 99 -12.97 0.68 -14.23
N PHE A 100 -14.11 0.87 -13.56
CA PHE A 100 -15.33 1.26 -14.26
C PHE A 100 -15.13 2.68 -14.77
N THR A 101 -14.64 2.81 -16.00
CA THR A 101 -14.79 4.05 -16.75
C THR A 101 -16.25 4.13 -17.14
N ASP A 102 -17.02 4.98 -16.47
CA ASP A 102 -18.25 5.49 -17.06
C ASP A 102 -17.86 6.17 -18.38
N GLU A 103 -18.32 5.58 -19.49
CA GLU A 103 -18.18 6.12 -20.85
C GLU A 103 -18.97 7.43 -21.03
#